data_AF-A0A0W1AVZ6-F1
#
_entry.id   AF-A0A0W1AVZ6-F1
#
_cell.length_a   1.000
_cell.length_b   1.000
_cell.length_c   1.000
_cell.angle_alpha   90.00
_cell.angle_beta   90.00
_cell.angle_gamma   90.00
#
_symmetry.space_group_name_H-M   'P 1'
#
loop_
_entity.id
_entity.type
_entity.pdbx_description
1 polymer ?
#
loop_
_entity_poly.entity_id
_entity_poly.type
_entity_poly.pdbx_seq_one_letter_code
_entity_poly.pdbx_strand_id
1 'polypeptide(L)'
;MGFKINELHFKDVPEEEQETVILKDWEVFITYTVTPAVEAIAEAAGVKSAMIWQQFGGETGMLREFIAQNETREEVIERYNRNFLLLSESIPPELFHRNRNPFKHTIRYTDNPYHEGERLVLRSSCCLYYCREDGEKCYVCPRLTEEEREEKKVKILSTL
;
A
#
# COMPACT_ATOMS: atom_id res chain seq x y z
N MET A 1 19.37 -2.48 -1.76
CA MET A 1 19.35 -1.00 -1.87
C MET A 1 18.68 -0.48 -0.62
N GLY A 2 19.44 0.07 0.33
CA GLY A 2 18.90 0.58 1.60
C GLY A 2 18.80 2.09 1.56
N PHE A 3 17.73 2.66 2.09
CA PHE A 3 17.64 4.09 2.35
C PHE A 3 18.31 4.37 3.71
N LYS A 4 19.20 5.36 3.75
CA LYS A 4 19.76 5.89 5.00
C LYS A 4 19.08 7.22 5.29
N ILE A 5 18.37 7.30 6.41
CA ILE A 5 17.86 8.56 6.93
C ILE A 5 19.07 9.30 7.49
N ASN A 6 19.50 10.37 6.81
CA ASN A 6 20.63 11.19 7.26
C ASN A 6 20.21 12.21 8.32
N GLU A 7 18.98 12.73 8.18
CA GLU A 7 18.41 13.74 9.06
C GLU A 7 16.90 13.48 9.22
N LEU A 8 16.39 13.67 10.42
CA LEU A 8 14.98 13.58 10.76
C LEU A 8 14.50 14.94 11.23
N HIS A 9 13.66 15.59 10.42
CA HIS A 9 12.94 16.78 10.84
C HIS A 9 11.58 16.38 11.40
N PHE A 10 11.28 16.84 12.60
CA PHE A 10 9.98 16.66 13.23
C PHE A 10 9.53 17.99 13.84
N LYS A 11 8.22 18.09 14.07
CA LYS A 11 7.58 19.23 14.71
C LYS A 11 6.72 18.71 15.84
N ASP A 12 6.82 19.33 17.01
CA ASP A 12 5.90 19.06 18.10
C ASP A 12 4.52 19.62 17.77
N VAL A 13 3.50 18.80 17.91
CA VAL A 13 2.11 19.17 17.64
C VAL A 13 1.28 18.93 18.89
N PRO A 14 0.66 19.97 19.48
CA PRO A 14 -0.26 19.82 20.62
C PRO A 14 -1.37 18.83 20.30
N GLU A 15 -1.72 17.99 21.27
CA GLU A 15 -2.66 16.89 21.07
C GLU A 15 -4.03 17.36 20.53
N GLU A 16 -4.50 18.51 20.99
CA GLU A 16 -5.77 19.13 20.57
C GLU A 16 -5.78 19.58 19.09
N GLU A 17 -4.62 19.84 18.51
CA GLU A 17 -4.47 20.31 17.13
C GLU A 17 -3.95 19.22 16.18
N GLN A 18 -3.60 18.03 16.71
CA GLN A 18 -2.89 16.99 15.97
C GLN A 18 -3.57 16.62 14.65
N GLU A 19 -4.87 16.30 14.69
CA GLU A 19 -5.57 15.84 13.48
C GLU A 19 -5.63 16.93 12.42
N THR A 20 -5.93 18.18 12.80
CA THR A 20 -6.02 19.30 11.85
C THR A 20 -4.66 19.62 11.22
N VAL A 21 -3.59 19.58 12.01
CA VAL A 21 -2.23 19.78 11.50
C VAL A 21 -1.82 18.64 10.57
N ILE A 22 -2.06 17.37 10.96
CA ILE A 22 -1.73 16.20 10.14
C ILE A 22 -2.47 16.24 8.80
N LEU A 23 -3.77 16.52 8.82
CA LEU A 23 -4.57 16.62 7.60
C LEU A 23 -4.03 17.70 6.68
N LYS A 24 -3.80 18.91 7.21
CA LYS A 24 -3.26 20.01 6.41
C LYS A 24 -1.89 19.70 5.82
N ASP A 25 -0.99 19.08 6.58
CA ASP A 25 0.33 18.69 6.10
C ASP A 25 0.23 17.62 5.00
N TRP A 26 -0.72 16.68 5.13
CA TRP A 26 -1.01 15.69 4.08
C TRP A 26 -1.61 16.30 2.83
N GLU A 27 -2.56 17.23 2.96
CA GLU A 27 -3.12 17.94 1.81
C GLU A 27 -2.01 18.62 1.01
N VAL A 28 -1.12 19.36 1.69
CA VAL A 28 0.04 20.01 1.06
C VAL A 28 0.97 18.97 0.42
N PHE A 29 1.36 17.93 1.15
CA PHE A 29 2.29 16.93 0.66
C PHE A 29 1.74 16.17 -0.56
N ILE A 30 0.47 15.76 -0.51
CA ILE A 30 -0.18 15.02 -1.59
C ILE A 30 -0.31 15.90 -2.82
N THR A 31 -0.85 17.12 -2.66
CA THR A 31 -1.09 18.03 -3.78
C THR A 31 0.19 18.47 -4.48
N TYR A 32 1.22 18.85 -3.72
CA TYR A 32 2.40 19.49 -4.30
C TYR A 32 3.57 18.54 -4.54
N THR A 33 3.57 17.35 -3.93
CA THR A 33 4.68 16.38 -4.06
C THR A 33 4.23 15.06 -4.64
N VAL A 34 3.30 14.35 -3.97
CA VAL A 34 3.01 12.96 -4.32
C VAL A 34 2.27 12.85 -5.64
N THR A 35 1.17 13.61 -5.82
CA THR A 35 0.35 13.53 -7.02
C THR A 35 1.12 13.92 -8.28
N PRO A 36 1.86 15.05 -8.31
CA PRO A 36 2.71 15.40 -9.46
C PRO A 36 3.76 14.33 -9.78
N ALA A 37 4.39 13.74 -8.75
CA ALA A 37 5.37 12.68 -8.96
C ALA A 37 4.75 11.42 -9.57
N VAL A 38 3.58 10.99 -9.08
CA VAL A 38 2.85 9.84 -9.62
C VAL A 38 2.43 10.10 -11.08
N GLU A 39 1.98 11.31 -11.41
CA GLU A 39 1.60 11.67 -12.77
C GLU A 39 2.79 11.72 -13.71
N ALA A 40 3.91 12.31 -13.30
CA ALA A 40 5.14 12.32 -14.08
C ALA A 40 5.67 10.91 -14.36
N ILE A 41 5.65 10.02 -13.36
CA ILE A 41 6.04 8.61 -13.53
C ILE A 41 5.09 7.92 -14.51
N ALA A 42 3.78 8.14 -14.39
CA ALA A 42 2.79 7.52 -15.26
C ALA A 42 2.95 7.98 -16.72
N GLU A 43 3.16 9.27 -16.93
CA GLU A 43 3.41 9.86 -18.24
C GLU A 43 4.68 9.29 -18.87
N ALA A 44 5.80 9.30 -18.15
CA ALA A 44 7.07 8.74 -18.62
C ALA A 44 6.98 7.24 -18.95
N ALA A 45 6.13 6.50 -18.24
CA ALA A 45 5.88 5.08 -18.47
C ALA A 45 4.78 4.81 -19.52
N GLY A 46 4.11 5.82 -20.06
CA GLY A 46 3.02 5.66 -21.03
C GLY A 46 1.79 4.94 -20.47
N VAL A 47 1.52 5.07 -19.16
CA VAL A 47 0.39 4.42 -18.48
C VAL A 47 -0.52 5.45 -17.80
N LYS A 48 -1.71 5.01 -17.38
CA LYS A 48 -2.60 5.86 -16.58
C LYS A 48 -2.10 5.91 -15.13
N SER A 49 -2.04 7.08 -14.52
CA SER A 49 -1.66 7.25 -13.10
C SER A 49 -2.53 6.43 -12.14
N ALA A 50 -3.79 6.15 -12.52
CA ALA A 50 -4.66 5.22 -11.80
C ALA A 50 -4.02 3.84 -11.56
N MET A 51 -3.19 3.34 -12.48
CA MET A 51 -2.52 2.03 -12.32
C MET A 51 -1.52 2.02 -11.16
N ILE A 52 -0.84 3.15 -10.93
CA ILE A 52 0.09 3.35 -9.82
C ILE A 52 -0.71 3.50 -8.53
N TRP A 53 -1.70 4.39 -8.50
CA TRP A 53 -2.55 4.60 -7.33
C TRP A 53 -3.24 3.33 -6.84
N GLN A 54 -3.69 2.49 -7.76
CA GLN A 54 -4.36 1.24 -7.41
C GLN A 54 -3.45 0.24 -6.68
N GLN A 55 -2.11 0.38 -6.69
CA GLN A 55 -1.22 -0.50 -5.93
C GLN A 55 -1.29 -0.22 -4.42
N PHE A 56 -1.53 1.04 -4.02
CA PHE A 56 -1.41 1.46 -2.63
C PHE A 56 -2.39 0.75 -1.68
N GLY A 57 -3.61 0.47 -2.13
CA GLY A 57 -4.60 -0.21 -1.27
C GLY A 57 -4.12 -1.55 -0.70
N GLY A 58 -3.44 -2.37 -1.52
CA GLY A 58 -2.87 -3.65 -1.11
C GLY A 58 -1.62 -3.46 -0.24
N GLU A 59 -0.70 -2.56 -0.65
CA GLU A 59 0.50 -2.21 0.14
C GLU A 59 0.15 -1.76 1.55
N THR A 60 -0.86 -0.91 1.66
CA THR A 60 -1.37 -0.44 2.95
C THR A 60 -1.88 -1.60 3.80
N GLY A 61 -2.61 -2.56 3.22
CA GLY A 61 -3.04 -3.76 3.94
C GLY A 61 -1.87 -4.54 4.54
N MET A 62 -0.85 -4.82 3.71
CA MET A 62 0.37 -5.52 4.16
C MET A 62 1.11 -4.74 5.24
N LEU A 63 1.23 -3.41 5.12
CA LEU A 63 1.87 -2.58 6.14
C LEU A 63 1.09 -2.63 7.46
N ARG A 64 -0.24 -2.58 7.42
CA ARG A 64 -1.09 -2.67 8.63
C ARG A 64 -0.93 -4.02 9.33
N GLU A 65 -0.87 -5.11 8.58
CA GLU A 65 -0.59 -6.44 9.15
C GLU A 65 0.80 -6.52 9.76
N PHE A 66 1.80 -6.01 9.06
CA PHE A 66 3.16 -5.96 9.58
C PHE A 66 3.23 -5.22 10.91
N ILE A 67 2.63 -4.02 11.00
CA ILE A 67 2.58 -3.26 12.26
C ILE A 67 1.84 -4.04 13.34
N ALA A 68 0.67 -4.62 13.03
CA ALA A 68 -0.12 -5.37 14.01
C ALA A 68 0.60 -6.62 14.56
N GLN A 69 1.49 -7.23 13.77
CA GLN A 69 2.23 -8.43 14.17
C GLN A 69 3.57 -8.13 14.86
N ASN A 70 4.17 -6.97 14.59
CA ASN A 70 5.56 -6.68 14.98
C ASN A 70 5.72 -5.53 15.97
N GLU A 71 4.74 -4.63 16.09
CA GLU A 71 4.76 -3.59 17.11
C GLU A 71 4.08 -4.10 18.39
N THR A 72 4.69 -3.83 19.54
CA THR A 72 4.18 -4.28 20.85
C THR A 72 3.70 -3.13 21.73
N ARG A 73 4.04 -1.88 21.38
CA ARG A 73 3.61 -0.68 22.11
C ARG A 73 2.21 -0.27 21.68
N GLU A 74 1.25 -0.37 22.61
CA GLU A 74 -0.15 -0.05 22.36
C GLU A 74 -0.33 1.39 21.88
N GLU A 75 0.35 2.37 22.50
CA GLU A 75 0.20 3.78 22.10
C GLU A 75 0.66 4.05 20.66
N VAL A 76 1.63 3.27 20.16
CA VAL A 76 2.12 3.39 18.79
C VAL A 76 1.10 2.81 17.81
N ILE A 77 0.52 1.65 18.14
CA ILE A 77 -0.50 0.99 17.32
C ILE A 77 -1.75 1.87 17.22
N GLU A 78 -2.21 2.44 18.34
CA GLU A 78 -3.37 3.33 18.37
C GLU A 78 -3.13 4.58 17.52
N ARG A 79 -1.98 5.24 17.69
CA ARG A 79 -1.61 6.42 16.88
C ARG A 79 -1.50 6.08 15.40
N TYR A 80 -0.91 4.94 15.05
CA TYR A 80 -0.83 4.47 13.67
C TYR A 80 -2.22 4.27 13.06
N ASN A 81 -3.13 3.58 13.77
CA ASN A 81 -4.48 3.34 13.30
C ASN A 81 -5.29 4.64 13.15
N ARG A 82 -5.16 5.57 14.11
CA ARG A 82 -5.80 6.89 14.03
C ARG A 82 -5.33 7.66 12.80
N ASN A 83 -4.01 7.76 12.61
CA ASN A 83 -3.45 8.46 11.45
C ASN A 83 -3.85 7.77 10.14
N PHE A 84 -3.86 6.44 10.11
CA PHE A 84 -4.32 5.70 8.94
C PHE A 84 -5.78 6.03 8.58
N LEU A 85 -6.68 6.15 9.56
CA LEU A 85 -8.06 6.54 9.31
C LEU A 85 -8.17 7.94 8.73
N LEU A 86 -7.37 8.90 9.20
CA LEU A 86 -7.29 10.22 8.58
C LEU A 86 -6.91 10.10 7.08
N LEU A 87 -6.04 9.16 6.72
CA LEU A 87 -5.52 9.04 5.35
C LEU A 87 -6.58 8.49 4.42
N SER A 88 -7.25 7.44 4.88
CA SER A 88 -8.19 6.67 4.07
C SER A 88 -9.57 7.31 4.04
N GLU A 89 -9.98 8.01 5.10
CA GLU A 89 -11.35 8.50 5.25
C GLU A 89 -11.48 10.03 5.16
N SER A 90 -10.45 10.80 5.57
CA SER A 90 -10.57 12.25 5.66
C SER A 90 -9.92 13.01 4.50
N ILE A 91 -8.94 12.41 3.80
CA ILE A 91 -8.32 13.05 2.64
C ILE A 91 -9.23 12.95 1.40
N PRO A 92 -9.57 14.08 0.75
CA PRO A 92 -10.41 14.09 -0.45
C PRO A 92 -9.76 13.36 -1.63
N PRO A 93 -10.50 12.53 -2.38
CA PRO A 93 -9.95 11.77 -3.51
C PRO A 93 -9.40 12.68 -4.63
N GLU A 94 -9.89 13.91 -4.73
CA GLU A 94 -9.48 14.92 -5.70
C GLU A 94 -8.01 15.30 -5.54
N LEU A 95 -7.44 15.22 -4.34
CA LEU A 95 -6.01 15.52 -4.13
C LEU A 95 -5.10 14.51 -4.82
N PHE A 96 -5.60 13.30 -5.09
CA PHE A 96 -4.94 12.26 -5.88
C PHE A 96 -5.30 12.34 -7.38
N HIS A 97 -6.10 13.33 -7.77
CA HIS A 97 -6.79 13.43 -9.06
C HIS A 97 -7.61 12.17 -9.40
N ARG A 98 -8.17 11.48 -8.39
CA ARG A 98 -8.94 10.23 -8.54
C ARG A 98 -10.40 10.43 -8.12
N ASN A 99 -11.26 9.48 -8.51
CA ASN A 99 -12.66 9.44 -8.07
C ASN A 99 -12.86 8.73 -6.71
N ARG A 100 -11.82 8.07 -6.20
CA ARG A 100 -11.82 7.33 -4.93
C ARG A 100 -10.47 7.49 -4.26
N ASN A 101 -10.46 7.52 -2.94
CA ASN A 101 -9.23 7.60 -2.16
C ASN A 101 -8.43 6.29 -2.34
N PRO A 102 -7.17 6.33 -2.82
CA PRO A 102 -6.35 5.13 -3.05
C PRO A 102 -6.09 4.28 -1.81
N PHE A 103 -6.15 4.88 -0.62
CA PHE A 103 -5.93 4.23 0.67
C PHE A 103 -7.22 3.66 1.27
N LYS A 104 -8.39 4.02 0.73
CA LYS A 104 -9.67 3.42 1.10
C LYS A 104 -9.90 2.12 0.32
N HIS A 105 -9.39 1.02 0.85
CA HIS A 105 -9.41 -0.29 0.21
C HIS A 105 -9.90 -1.40 1.14
N THR A 106 -10.72 -2.30 0.59
CA THR A 106 -11.10 -3.54 1.28
C THR A 106 -10.04 -4.61 1.02
N ILE A 107 -9.31 -4.97 2.08
CA ILE A 107 -8.27 -5.99 2.00
C ILE A 107 -8.88 -7.35 1.68
N ARG A 108 -8.26 -8.06 0.74
CA ARG A 108 -8.62 -9.43 0.36
C ARG A 108 -7.45 -10.35 0.64
N TYR A 109 -7.76 -11.60 0.94
CA TYR A 109 -6.80 -12.57 1.42
C TYR A 109 -6.80 -13.83 0.56
N THR A 110 -5.69 -14.54 0.59
CA THR A 110 -5.52 -15.89 0.09
C THR A 110 -4.69 -16.69 1.09
N ASP A 111 -4.68 -18.01 1.00
CA ASP A 111 -3.91 -18.85 1.92
C ASP A 111 -2.41 -18.64 1.74
N ASN A 112 -1.64 -18.78 2.81
CA ASN A 112 -0.19 -18.69 2.74
C ASN A 112 0.41 -20.08 2.41
N PRO A 113 1.02 -20.29 1.23
CA PRO A 113 1.64 -21.57 0.91
C PRO A 113 2.93 -21.85 1.70
N TYR A 114 3.53 -20.81 2.31
CA TYR A 114 4.78 -20.94 3.07
C TYR A 114 4.55 -21.31 4.53
N HIS A 115 3.38 -20.96 5.08
CA HIS A 115 3.03 -21.19 6.47
C HIS A 115 1.56 -21.62 6.57
N GLU A 116 1.34 -22.90 6.84
CA GLU A 116 0.00 -23.46 6.96
C GLU A 116 -0.81 -22.76 8.06
N GLY A 117 -2.06 -22.41 7.75
CA GLY A 117 -2.96 -21.69 8.66
C GLY A 117 -2.83 -20.16 8.61
N GLU A 118 -1.80 -19.62 7.96
CA GLU A 118 -1.67 -18.18 7.74
C GLU A 118 -2.31 -17.73 6.41
N ARG A 119 -2.51 -16.42 6.30
CA ARG A 119 -3.06 -15.78 5.10
C ARG A 119 -2.11 -14.71 4.58
N LEU A 120 -2.14 -14.51 3.26
CA LEU A 120 -1.45 -13.44 2.57
C LEU A 120 -2.46 -12.44 1.99
N VAL A 121 -2.11 -11.16 2.06
CA VAL A 121 -2.85 -10.09 1.37
C VAL A 121 -2.71 -10.25 -0.14
N LEU A 122 -3.83 -10.23 -0.84
CA LEU A 122 -3.87 -10.06 -2.29
C LEU A 122 -3.54 -8.61 -2.65
N ARG A 123 -2.69 -8.41 -3.68
CA ARG A 123 -2.43 -7.06 -4.19
C ARG A 123 -3.74 -6.46 -4.71
N SER A 124 -3.94 -5.18 -4.50
CA SER A 124 -5.15 -4.44 -4.89
C SER A 124 -5.27 -4.30 -6.41
N SER A 125 -4.16 -4.26 -7.13
CA SER A 125 -4.11 -4.32 -8.59
C SER A 125 -2.82 -4.99 -9.08
N CYS A 126 -2.74 -5.25 -10.40
CA CYS A 126 -1.56 -5.88 -10.98
C CYS A 126 -0.50 -4.82 -11.29
N CYS A 127 0.70 -4.97 -10.75
CA CYS A 127 1.85 -4.10 -11.02
C CYS A 127 2.50 -4.32 -12.40
N LEU A 128 1.99 -5.28 -13.19
CA LEU A 128 2.54 -5.70 -14.48
C LEU A 128 3.98 -6.22 -14.45
N TYR A 129 4.46 -6.73 -13.30
CA TYR A 129 5.77 -7.36 -13.22
C TYR A 129 5.95 -8.48 -14.26
N TYR A 130 4.88 -9.25 -14.54
CA TYR A 130 4.88 -10.31 -15.55
C TYR A 130 5.16 -9.85 -16.99
N CYS A 131 5.10 -8.54 -17.27
CA CYS A 131 5.44 -7.97 -18.57
C CYS A 131 6.94 -7.68 -18.75
N ARG A 132 7.75 -7.84 -17.69
CA ARG A 132 9.20 -7.72 -17.77
C ARG A 132 9.79 -8.98 -18.41
N GLU A 133 11.02 -8.88 -18.91
CA GLU A 133 11.83 -10.06 -19.26
C GLU A 133 11.92 -10.98 -18.04
N ASP A 134 11.64 -12.27 -18.25
CA ASP A 134 11.53 -13.30 -17.20
C ASP A 134 10.53 -13.01 -16.07
N GLY A 135 9.64 -12.04 -16.27
CA GLY A 135 8.61 -11.69 -15.31
C GLY A 135 7.50 -12.74 -15.26
N GLU A 136 7.05 -13.10 -14.05
CA GLU A 136 5.86 -13.93 -13.87
C GLU A 136 4.83 -13.25 -12.95
N LYS A 137 3.56 -13.67 -13.07
CA LYS A 137 2.53 -13.24 -12.11
C LYS A 137 2.94 -13.77 -10.72
N CYS A 138 2.96 -12.91 -9.71
CA CYS A 138 3.19 -13.33 -8.33
C CYS A 138 1.99 -14.13 -7.79
N TYR A 139 2.20 -14.99 -6.79
CA TYR A 139 1.12 -15.76 -6.16
C TYR A 139 -0.03 -14.86 -5.69
N VAL A 140 0.26 -13.71 -5.09
CA VAL A 140 -0.73 -12.73 -4.62
C VAL A 140 -1.27 -11.79 -5.71
N CYS A 141 -1.03 -12.10 -7.00
CA CYS A 141 -1.49 -11.26 -8.10
C CYS A 141 -3.01 -11.32 -8.25
N PRO A 142 -3.71 -10.18 -8.40
CA PRO A 142 -5.16 -10.14 -8.58
C PRO A 142 -5.61 -10.57 -9.98
N ARG A 143 -4.67 -10.82 -10.90
CA ARG A 143 -4.95 -11.33 -12.26
C ARG A 143 -4.76 -12.84 -12.40
N LEU A 144 -4.49 -13.55 -11.30
CA LEU A 144 -4.53 -15.00 -11.30
C LEU A 144 -5.97 -15.48 -11.13
N THR A 145 -6.38 -16.41 -11.97
CA THR A 145 -7.57 -17.24 -11.69
C THR A 145 -7.29 -18.15 -10.48
N GLU A 146 -8.33 -18.82 -9.98
CA GLU A 146 -8.17 -19.76 -8.88
C GLU A 146 -7.31 -20.97 -9.29
N GLU A 147 -7.50 -21.47 -10.52
CA GLU A 147 -6.71 -22.57 -11.09
C GLU A 147 -5.24 -22.16 -11.25
N GLU A 148 -4.94 -21.00 -11.86
CA GLU A 148 -3.56 -20.51 -12.00
C GLU A 148 -2.88 -20.29 -10.62
N ARG A 149 -3.67 -19.91 -9.62
CA ARG A 149 -3.19 -19.73 -8.24
C ARG A 149 -2.86 -21.07 -7.60
N GLU A 150 -3.69 -22.09 -7.77
CA GLU A 150 -3.44 -23.42 -7.24
C GLU A 150 -2.20 -24.07 -7.91
N GLU A 151 -2.05 -23.93 -9.23
CA GLU A 151 -0.83 -24.38 -9.93
C GLU A 151 0.43 -23.72 -9.35
N LYS A 152 0.37 -22.41 -9.07
CA LYS A 152 1.47 -21.69 -8.41
C LYS A 152 1.68 -22.16 -6.97
N LYS A 153 0.62 -22.47 -6.22
CA LYS A 153 0.70 -23.04 -4.88
C LYS A 153 1.47 -24.36 -4.89
N VAL A 154 1.11 -25.27 -5.79
CA VAL A 154 1.79 -26.57 -5.97
C VAL A 154 3.25 -26.36 -6.34
N LYS A 155 3.55 -25.45 -7.27
CA LYS A 155 4.94 -25.14 -7.65
C LYS A 155 5.75 -24.62 -6.46
N ILE A 156 5.20 -23.69 -5.67
CA ILE A 156 5.86 -23.18 -4.45
C ILE A 156 6.17 -24.33 -3.48
N LEU A 157 5.17 -25.15 -3.17
CA LEU A 157 5.31 -26.28 -2.24
C LEU A 157 6.32 -27.33 -2.72
N SER A 158 6.48 -27.50 -4.04
CA SER A 158 7.49 -28.42 -4.61
C SER A 158 8.94 -27.90 -4.50
N THR A 159 9.12 -26.63 -4.16
CA THR A 159 10.43 -25.96 -4.07
C THR A 159 10.86 -25.62 -2.63
N LEU A 160 10.00 -25.91 -1.64
CA LEU A 160 10.31 -25.82 -0.21
C LEU A 160 10.98 -27.11 0.27
#